data_AF-A0A0D5C079-F1
#
_entry.id   AF-A0A0D5C079-F1
#
_cell.length_a   1.000
_cell.length_b   1.000
_cell.length_c   1.000
_cell.angle_alpha   90.00
_cell.angle_beta   90.00
_cell.angle_gamma   90.00
#
_symmetry.space_group_name_H-M   'P 1'
#
loop_
_entity.id
_entity.type
_entity.pdbx_description
1 polymer ?
#
loop_
_entity_poly.entity_id
_entity_poly.type
_entity_poly.pdbx_seq_one_letter_code
_entity_poly.pdbx_strand_id
1 'polypeptide(L)'
;MTYIASKCPYCNNGKQITANRTSWLIHLSGHREKIIEHLANSTEYCQFCSYPEPSVNKKHASSHYRWAHQKSTLINWALDNLEKQIVV
;
A
#
# COMPACT_ATOMS: atom_id res chain seq x y z
N MET A 1 10.65 3.53 -20.52
CA MET A 1 10.58 3.17 -19.09
C MET A 1 9.97 4.34 -18.34
N THR A 2 8.83 4.15 -17.68
CA THR A 2 8.16 5.22 -16.92
C THR A 2 8.83 5.35 -15.56
N TYR A 3 9.26 6.56 -15.22
CA TYR A 3 9.81 6.90 -13.92
C TYR A 3 8.73 7.57 -13.07
N ILE A 4 8.62 7.13 -11.83
CA ILE A 4 7.68 7.63 -10.84
C ILE A 4 8.49 8.49 -9.88
N ALA A 5 8.22 9.79 -9.90
CA ALA A 5 8.81 10.77 -8.99
C ALA A 5 7.80 11.09 -7.88
N SER A 6 7.92 10.43 -6.74
CA SER A 6 6.97 10.59 -5.64
C SER A 6 7.63 10.49 -4.26
N LYS A 7 6.95 11.02 -3.24
CA LYS A 7 7.36 10.86 -1.85
C LYS A 7 6.72 9.58 -1.32
N CYS A 8 7.52 8.68 -0.74
CA CYS A 8 6.97 7.48 -0.12
C CYS A 8 6.26 7.84 1.20
N PRO A 9 4.93 7.66 1.32
CA PRO A 9 4.19 8.02 2.54
C PRO A 9 4.53 7.10 3.72
N TYR A 10 5.17 5.96 3.45
CA TYR A 10 5.58 4.97 4.45
C TYR A 10 7.01 5.20 4.94
N CYS A 11 7.79 6.04 4.27
CA CYS A 11 9.11 6.44 4.76
C CYS A 11 8.97 7.53 5.83
N ASN A 12 9.81 7.48 6.86
CA ASN A 12 9.93 8.60 7.80
C ASN A 12 10.62 9.82 7.15
N ASN A 13 11.33 9.60 6.05
CA ASN A 13 11.99 10.66 5.29
C ASN A 13 11.09 11.09 4.13
N GLY A 14 10.58 12.32 4.17
CA GLY A 14 9.79 12.93 3.10
C GLY A 14 10.59 13.28 1.83
N LYS A 15 11.68 12.56 1.56
CA LYS A 15 12.49 12.76 0.36
C LYS A 15 11.73 12.24 -0.86
N GLN A 16 11.74 13.03 -1.91
CA GLN A 16 11.23 12.60 -3.20
C GLN A 16 12.17 11.56 -3.78
N ILE A 17 11.60 10.44 -4.22
CA ILE A 17 12.32 9.33 -4.85
C ILE A 17 11.86 9.30 -6.30
N THR A 18 12.82 9.36 -7.22
CA THR A 18 12.56 9.16 -8.66
C THR A 18 13.13 7.81 -9.05
N ALA A 19 12.25 6.84 -9.32
CA ALA A 19 12.65 5.48 -9.62
C ALA A 19 11.67 4.83 -10.62
N ASN A 20 12.12 3.79 -11.31
CA ASN A 20 11.24 3.01 -12.17
C ASN A 20 10.28 2.13 -11.33
N ARG A 21 9.26 1.55 -11.98
CA ARG A 21 8.25 0.71 -11.33
C ARG A 21 8.87 -0.44 -10.52
N THR A 22 9.87 -1.14 -11.08
CA THR A 22 10.54 -2.27 -10.42
C THR A 22 11.26 -1.84 -9.15
N SER A 23 12.00 -0.73 -9.19
CA SER A 23 12.67 -0.16 -8.02
C SER A 23 11.67 0.26 -6.95
N TRP A 24 10.51 0.81 -7.33
CA TRP A 24 9.43 1.12 -6.39
C TRP A 24 8.82 -0.13 -5.75
N LEU A 25 8.59 -1.20 -6.51
CA LEU A 25 8.10 -2.48 -5.97
C LEU A 25 9.07 -3.04 -4.91
N ILE A 26 10.38 -3.00 -5.19
CA ILE A 26 11.41 -3.43 -4.25
C ILE A 26 11.43 -2.54 -3.00
N HIS A 27 11.33 -1.22 -3.18
CA HIS A 27 11.28 -0.26 -2.07
C HIS A 27 10.05 -0.48 -1.16
N LEU A 28 8.85 -0.56 -1.75
CA LEU A 28 7.59 -0.78 -1.04
C LEU A 28 7.51 -2.15 -0.36
N SER A 29 8.25 -3.13 -0.87
CA SER A 29 8.41 -4.44 -0.23
C SER A 29 8.94 -4.36 1.20
N GLY A 30 9.75 -3.34 1.51
CA GLY A 30 10.23 -3.03 2.87
C GLY A 30 9.21 -2.31 3.76
N HIS A 31 8.10 -1.84 3.18
CA HIS A 31 7.05 -1.09 3.88
C HIS A 31 5.74 -1.86 4.06
N ARG A 32 5.75 -3.19 3.85
CA ARG A 32 4.55 -4.03 3.93
C ARG A 32 3.68 -3.75 5.16
N GLU A 33 4.29 -3.68 6.33
CA GLU A 33 3.56 -3.47 7.59
C GLU A 33 2.88 -2.10 7.65
N LYS A 34 3.58 -1.05 7.21
CA LYS A 34 2.99 0.30 7.13
C LYS A 34 1.87 0.41 6.09
N ILE A 35 1.97 -0.33 4.98
CA ILE A 35 0.89 -0.43 3.98
C ILE A 35 -0.34 -1.09 4.60
N ILE A 36 -0.15 -2.18 5.34
CA ILE A 36 -1.23 -2.87 6.08
C ILE A 36 -1.88 -1.93 7.09
N GLU A 37 -1.09 -1.22 7.89
CA GLU A 37 -1.59 -0.24 8.87
C GLU A 37 -2.39 0.87 8.19
N HIS A 38 -1.92 1.38 7.05
CA HIS A 38 -2.62 2.41 6.30
C HIS A 38 -3.97 1.92 5.78
N LEU A 39 -4.01 0.72 5.18
CA LEU A 39 -5.25 0.07 4.72
C LEU A 39 -6.23 -0.17 5.88
N ALA A 40 -5.75 -0.72 6.98
CA ALA A 40 -6.57 -0.99 8.17
C ALA A 40 -7.12 0.27 8.84
N ASN A 41 -6.49 1.43 8.64
CA ASN A 41 -6.98 2.72 9.14
C ASN A 41 -7.90 3.45 8.16
N SER A 42 -7.72 3.24 6.85
CA SER A 42 -8.39 4.06 5.83
C SER A 42 -9.71 3.48 5.35
N THR A 43 -9.96 2.19 5.58
CA THR A 43 -11.11 1.50 5.00
C THR A 43 -11.85 0.67 6.04
N GLU A 44 -13.17 0.87 6.14
CA GLU A 44 -14.05 0.06 6.99
C GLU A 44 -14.21 -1.39 6.45
N TYR A 45 -13.96 -1.57 5.14
CA TYR A 45 -14.07 -2.85 4.43
C TYR A 45 -12.80 -3.17 3.64
N CYS A 46 -12.51 -4.45 3.44
CA CYS A 46 -11.40 -4.87 2.60
C CYS A 46 -11.65 -4.50 1.13
N GLN A 47 -10.70 -3.79 0.50
CA GLN A 47 -10.80 -3.36 -0.91
C GLN A 47 -10.49 -4.47 -1.94
N PHE A 48 -9.99 -5.62 -1.48
CA PHE A 48 -9.54 -6.71 -2.34
C PHE A 48 -10.49 -7.91 -2.35
N CYS A 49 -11.33 -8.03 -1.32
CA CYS A 49 -12.30 -9.12 -1.22
C CYS A 49 -13.57 -8.76 -1.99
N SER A 50 -14.11 -9.72 -2.75
CA SER A 50 -15.37 -9.53 -3.49
C SER A 50 -16.59 -9.36 -2.57
N TYR A 51 -16.49 -9.82 -1.31
CA TYR A 51 -17.48 -9.57 -0.28
C TYR A 51 -16.88 -8.64 0.78
N PRO A 52 -17.56 -7.54 1.16
CA PRO A 52 -17.05 -6.66 2.19
C PRO A 52 -17.09 -7.39 3.53
N GLU A 53 -15.97 -8.00 3.93
CA GLU A 53 -15.81 -8.41 5.33
C GLU A 53 -15.72 -7.14 6.18
N PRO A 54 -16.69 -6.89 7.08
CA PRO A 54 -16.61 -5.75 7.97
C PRO A 54 -15.43 -5.92 8.90
N SER A 55 -14.56 -4.91 8.91
CA SER A 55 -13.44 -4.84 9.82
C SER A 55 -13.96 -4.60 11.24
N VAL A 56 -14.25 -5.66 12.00
CA VAL A 56 -14.77 -5.55 13.39
C VAL A 56 -13.91 -4.62 14.24
N ASN A 57 -12.59 -4.59 14.01
CA ASN A 57 -11.64 -3.66 14.63
C ASN A 57 -10.35 -3.54 13.79
N LYS A 58 -9.58 -2.44 13.96
CA LYS A 58 -8.30 -2.21 13.26
C LYS A 58 -7.33 -3.39 13.34
N LYS A 59 -7.21 -4.00 14.52
CA LYS A 59 -6.36 -5.19 14.73
C LYS A 59 -6.81 -6.38 13.88
N HIS A 60 -8.11 -6.56 13.73
CA HIS A 60 -8.67 -7.61 12.89
C HIS A 60 -8.42 -7.33 11.41
N ALA A 61 -8.63 -6.08 10.97
CA ALA A 61 -8.32 -5.65 9.60
C ALA A 61 -6.85 -5.86 9.24
N SER A 62 -5.91 -5.42 10.09
CA SER A 62 -4.48 -5.63 9.87
C SER A 62 -4.12 -7.11 9.76
N SER A 63 -4.72 -7.94 10.62
CA SER A 63 -4.52 -9.39 10.58
C SER A 63 -5.08 -9.99 9.28
N HIS A 64 -6.28 -9.60 8.88
CA HIS A 64 -6.89 -9.99 7.61
C HIS A 64 -5.97 -9.63 6.43
N TYR A 65 -5.52 -8.39 6.32
CA TYR A 65 -4.57 -7.98 5.26
C TYR A 65 -3.25 -8.75 5.30
N ARG A 66 -2.76 -9.13 6.48
CA ARG A 66 -1.51 -9.89 6.62
C ARG A 66 -1.63 -11.34 6.16
N TRP A 67 -2.78 -11.98 6.35
CA TRP A 67 -2.97 -13.42 6.14
C TRP A 67 -3.84 -13.78 4.94
N ALA A 68 -4.86 -12.97 4.62
CA ALA A 68 -5.79 -13.22 3.53
C ALA A 68 -5.28 -12.72 2.16
N HIS A 69 -4.29 -11.82 2.15
CA HIS A 69 -3.79 -11.18 0.94
C HIS A 69 -2.31 -11.46 0.71
N GLN A 70 -1.95 -11.71 -0.55
CA GLN A 70 -0.56 -11.83 -0.94
C GLN A 70 0.17 -10.50 -0.78
N LYS A 71 1.45 -10.59 -0.40
CA LYS A 71 2.33 -9.42 -0.31
C LYS A 71 2.38 -8.61 -1.61
N SER A 72 2.36 -9.29 -2.75
CA SER A 72 2.32 -8.69 -4.09
C SER A 72 1.08 -7.81 -4.28
N THR A 73 -0.10 -8.26 -3.86
CA THR A 73 -1.36 -7.51 -3.96
C THR A 73 -1.27 -6.18 -3.23
N LEU A 74 -0.81 -6.20 -1.97
CA LEU A 74 -0.69 -5.01 -1.13
C LEU A 74 0.30 -4.00 -1.70
N ILE A 75 1.45 -4.48 -2.20
CA ILE A 75 2.49 -3.63 -2.78
C ILE A 75 2.04 -3.02 -4.11
N ASN A 76 1.38 -3.80 -4.97
CA ASN A 76 0.86 -3.30 -6.23
C ASN A 76 -0.22 -2.25 -6.00
N TRP A 77 -1.10 -2.45 -5.02
CA TRP A 77 -2.07 -1.44 -4.61
C TRP A 77 -1.39 -0.15 -4.14
N ALA A 78 -0.37 -0.27 -3.28
CA ALA A 78 0.36 0.90 -2.79
C ALA A 78 1.05 1.67 -3.93
N LEU A 79 1.57 0.96 -4.93
CA LEU A 79 2.19 1.55 -6.11
C LEU A 79 1.17 2.25 -7.02
N ASP A 80 0.04 1.62 -7.28
CA ASP A 80 -1.05 2.20 -8.09
C ASP A 80 -1.59 3.49 -7.43
N ASN A 81 -1.76 3.49 -6.11
CA ASN A 81 -2.17 4.69 -5.37
C ASN A 81 -1.09 5.78 -5.38
N LEU A 82 0.20 5.40 -5.32
CA LEU A 82 1.30 6.36 -5.50
C LEU A 82 1.31 6.98 -6.90
N GLU A 83 1.03 6.19 -7.94
CA GLU A 83 0.93 6.69 -9.31
C GLU A 83 -0.24 7.67 -9.47
N LYS A 84 -1.38 7.38 -8.83
CA LYS A 84 -2.55 8.27 -8.80
C LYS A 84 -2.28 9.61 -8.10
N GLN A 85 -1.43 9.62 -7.07
CA GLN A 85 -1.04 10.87 -6.37
C GLN A 85 -0.20 11.82 -7.23
N ILE A 86 0.35 11.37 -8.36
CA ILE A 86 1.18 12.19 -9.27
C ILE A 86 0.31 13.00 -10.25
N VAL A 87 -1.00 12.69 -10.36
CA VAL A 87 -1.93 13.30 -11.33
C VAL A 87 -2.70 14.51 -10.76
N VAL A 88 -2.10 15.26 -9.83
CA VAL A 88 -2.66 16.53 -9.32
C VAL A 88 -1.68 17.67 -9.52
#